data_AF-A0A1C5N873-F1
#
_entry.id   AF-A0A1C5N873-F1
#
_cell.length_a   1.000
_cell.length_b   1.000
_cell.length_c   1.000
_cell.angle_alpha   90.00
_cell.angle_beta   90.00
_cell.angle_gamma   90.00
#
_symmetry.space_group_name_H-M   'P 1'
#
loop_
_entity.id
_entity.type
_entity.pdbx_description
1 polymer ?
#
loop_
_entity_poly.entity_id
_entity_poly.type
_entity_poly.pdbx_seq_one_letter_code
_entity_poly.pdbx_strand_id
1 'polypeptide(L)'
;MHFFTPEGRITDDLPLRGEIFESLKQTSYVKSIVTAQGKMDLERKGKQSYQGCLFSRLLAFSNGDLQALYDRSDGFYRRQLVLTTKEKPTDRVDDPYLAEKMKNEAESIFLWAFEGLQRLVRQDFKFTESPRIKANRENVKRDNNNVLEFLESEGYIRFQPEASASSKELYESYRLWCEENSMTALKNRSFSDAMIAVQTKYNLVRMYIVIQCKLHIIYFSGWLSEVA
;
A
#
# COMPACT_ATOMS: atom_id res chain seq x y z
N MET A 1 11.50 14.53 -2.11
CA MET A 1 10.73 14.77 -3.35
C MET A 1 11.16 16.11 -3.91
N HIS A 2 11.52 16.20 -5.18
CA HIS A 2 11.90 17.47 -5.80
C HIS A 2 10.69 18.08 -6.50
N PHE A 3 10.35 19.32 -6.15
CA PHE A 3 9.29 20.08 -6.81
C PHE A 3 9.91 21.04 -7.83
N PHE A 4 9.45 20.97 -9.07
CA PHE A 4 9.88 21.85 -10.15
C PHE A 4 8.71 22.77 -10.52
N THR A 5 8.98 24.08 -10.64
CA THR A 5 8.08 25.04 -11.29
C THR A 5 8.76 25.68 -12.51
N PRO A 6 8.00 26.35 -13.41
CA PRO A 6 8.57 27.02 -14.57
C PRO A 6 9.67 28.04 -14.22
N GLU A 7 9.67 28.59 -12.99
CA GLU A 7 10.67 29.54 -12.50
C GLU A 7 11.86 28.88 -11.77
N GLY A 8 12.00 27.55 -11.81
CA GLY A 8 13.11 26.80 -11.21
C GLY A 8 12.70 25.82 -10.11
N ARG A 9 13.70 25.22 -9.43
CA ARG A 9 13.46 24.31 -8.29
C ARG A 9 12.79 25.08 -7.14
N ILE A 10 11.64 24.59 -6.69
CA ILE A 10 11.14 24.91 -5.35
C ILE A 10 11.65 23.80 -4.45
N THR A 11 12.89 23.94 -3.98
CA THR A 11 13.40 23.37 -2.73
C THR A 11 14.89 23.71 -2.65
N ASP A 12 15.27 24.58 -1.70
CA ASP A 12 16.37 24.20 -0.82
C ASP A 12 16.03 22.79 -0.34
N ASP A 13 16.94 21.83 -0.49
CA ASP A 13 16.71 20.43 -0.13
C ASP A 13 15.87 20.37 1.14
N LEU A 14 14.57 20.08 1.01
CA LEU A 14 13.76 19.76 2.17
C LEU A 14 14.23 18.35 2.48
N PRO A 15 15.09 18.11 3.49
CA PRO A 15 15.24 16.76 3.99
C PRO A 15 13.81 16.30 4.27
N LEU A 16 13.51 15.05 3.93
CA LEU A 16 12.24 14.41 4.27
C LEU A 16 12.13 14.42 5.81
N ARG A 17 11.74 15.56 6.40
CA ARG A 17 11.35 15.68 7.79
C ARG A 17 10.07 14.88 7.92
N GLY A 18 9.93 14.16 9.04
CA GLY A 18 8.77 13.29 9.31
C GLY A 18 7.41 13.97 9.10
N GLU A 19 7.35 15.30 9.13
CA GLU A 19 6.19 16.14 8.81
C GLU A 19 5.64 15.95 7.37
N ILE A 20 6.49 15.72 6.36
CA ILE A 20 6.01 15.42 5.00
C ILE A 20 5.44 14.00 4.95
N PHE A 21 6.03 13.04 5.69
CA PHE A 21 5.48 11.69 5.79
C PHE A 21 4.12 11.66 6.50
N GLU A 22 3.96 12.47 7.56
CA GLU A 22 2.68 12.69 8.26
C GLU A 22 1.60 13.33 7.36
N SER A 23 1.97 14.29 6.51
CA SER A 23 1.02 14.92 5.55
C SER A 23 0.72 14.03 4.34
N LEU A 24 1.66 13.17 3.93
CA LEU A 24 1.40 12.08 2.97
C LEU A 24 0.41 11.03 3.50
N LYS A 25 0.18 10.95 4.82
CA LYS A 25 -0.91 10.12 5.38
C LYS A 25 -2.29 10.56 4.88
N GLN A 26 -2.44 11.82 4.50
CA GLN A 26 -3.64 12.31 3.81
C GLN A 26 -3.45 12.14 2.30
N THR A 27 -3.86 10.98 1.80
CA THR A 27 -3.84 10.64 0.36
C THR A 27 -4.61 11.63 -0.53
N SER A 28 -5.50 12.45 0.04
CA SER A 28 -6.17 13.55 -0.67
C SER A 28 -5.16 14.57 -1.22
N TYR A 29 -4.12 14.90 -0.44
CA TYR A 29 -3.07 15.82 -0.85
C TYR A 29 -2.15 15.19 -1.90
N VAL A 30 -1.82 13.90 -1.74
CA VAL A 30 -1.12 13.14 -2.78
C VAL A 30 -1.89 13.15 -4.09
N LYS A 31 -3.19 12.84 -4.03
CA LYS A 31 -4.09 12.82 -5.20
C LYS A 31 -4.12 14.16 -5.90
N SER A 32 -4.29 15.26 -5.16
CA SER A 32 -4.36 16.60 -5.75
C SER A 32 -3.04 17.01 -6.40
N ILE A 33 -1.89 16.66 -5.79
CA ILE A 33 -0.58 16.95 -6.37
C ILE A 33 -0.40 16.19 -7.69
N VAL A 34 -0.67 14.88 -7.71
CA VAL A 34 -0.43 14.06 -8.92
C VAL A 34 -1.45 14.31 -10.04
N THR A 35 -2.67 14.76 -9.71
CA THR A 35 -3.65 15.14 -10.73
C THR A 35 -3.46 16.57 -11.23
N ALA A 36 -2.63 17.37 -10.55
CA ALA A 36 -2.52 18.81 -10.78
C ALA A 36 -3.90 19.50 -10.86
N GLN A 37 -4.87 19.02 -10.08
CA GLN A 37 -6.22 19.59 -10.08
C GLN A 37 -6.24 20.87 -9.24
N GLY A 38 -6.24 22.00 -9.94
CA GLY A 38 -6.39 23.33 -9.34
C GLY A 38 -5.07 23.96 -8.89
N LYS A 39 -5.20 25.20 -8.39
CA LYS A 39 -4.08 25.90 -7.76
C LYS A 39 -3.95 25.44 -6.32
N MET A 40 -2.72 25.37 -5.84
CA MET A 40 -2.39 25.08 -4.45
C MET A 40 -1.71 26.28 -3.81
N ASP A 41 -1.86 26.38 -2.49
CA ASP A 41 -1.12 27.38 -1.73
C ASP A 41 0.36 26.95 -1.62
N LEU A 42 1.24 27.79 -2.14
CA LEU A 42 2.67 27.58 -2.15
C LEU A 42 3.32 28.57 -1.18
N GLU A 43 3.93 28.04 -0.13
CA GLU A 43 4.66 28.81 0.87
C GLU A 43 6.16 28.69 0.63
N ARG A 44 6.83 29.84 0.44
CA ARG A 44 8.30 29.92 0.40
C ARG A 44 8.76 30.62 1.68
N LYS A 45 9.79 30.07 2.33
CA LYS A 45 10.32 30.62 3.58
C LYS A 45 10.65 32.11 3.43
N GLY A 46 10.08 32.93 4.32
CA GLY A 46 10.29 34.37 4.31
C GLY A 46 9.60 35.12 3.16
N LYS A 47 8.63 34.51 2.47
CA LYS A 47 7.81 35.14 1.44
C LYS A 47 6.32 34.89 1.71
N GLN A 48 5.48 35.83 1.27
CA GLN A 48 4.03 35.65 1.32
C GLN A 48 3.63 34.42 0.49
N SER A 49 2.68 33.63 1.01
CA SER A 49 2.13 32.49 0.26
C SER A 49 1.38 32.97 -0.99
N TYR A 50 1.35 32.13 -2.03
CA TYR A 50 0.65 32.42 -3.27
C TYR A 50 0.05 31.16 -3.90
N GLN A 51 -0.96 31.36 -4.73
CA GLN A 51 -1.64 30.28 -5.44
C GLN A 51 -0.91 29.92 -6.73
N GLY A 52 -0.40 28.69 -6.82
CA GLY A 52 0.35 28.20 -7.98
C GLY A 52 -0.06 26.80 -8.43
N CYS A 53 0.27 26.47 -9.68
CA CYS A 53 0.12 25.10 -10.20
C CYS A 53 1.39 24.30 -9.91
N LEU A 54 1.24 23.04 -9.49
CA LEU A 54 2.34 22.11 -9.30
C LEU A 54 2.55 21.27 -10.56
N PHE A 55 3.78 21.26 -11.06
CA PHE A 55 4.21 20.41 -12.19
C PHE A 55 5.05 19.22 -11.71
N SER A 56 4.91 18.83 -10.45
CA SER A 56 5.73 17.80 -9.85
C SER A 56 5.28 16.38 -10.21
N ARG A 57 6.20 15.44 -10.05
CA ARG A 57 5.94 14.00 -10.09
C ARG A 57 6.49 13.39 -8.82
N LEU A 58 5.71 12.48 -8.22
CA LEU A 58 6.11 11.74 -7.04
C LEU A 58 6.89 10.50 -7.47
N LEU A 59 8.13 10.39 -7.00
CA LEU A 59 8.92 9.17 -7.05
C LEU A 59 9.21 8.75 -5.62
N ALA A 60 8.84 7.52 -5.28
CA ALA A 60 9.05 6.93 -3.96
C ALA A 60 9.89 5.65 -4.11
N PHE A 61 10.89 5.52 -3.24
CA PHE A 61 11.76 4.35 -3.16
C PHE A 61 11.67 3.81 -1.74
N SER A 62 11.25 2.57 -1.60
CA SER A 62 11.06 1.92 -0.31
C SER A 62 11.25 0.42 -0.45
N ASN A 63 11.59 -0.23 0.66
CA ASN A 63 11.70 -1.69 0.76
C ASN A 63 10.35 -2.37 1.05
N GLY A 64 9.31 -1.58 1.30
CA GLY A 64 7.93 -2.03 1.47
C GLY A 64 6.98 -1.15 0.65
N ASP A 65 5.74 -1.58 0.50
CA ASP A 65 4.80 -0.86 -0.35
C ASP A 65 4.35 0.48 0.24
N LEU A 66 4.04 1.44 -0.63
CA LEU A 66 3.42 2.70 -0.23
C LEU A 66 1.97 2.44 0.19
N GLN A 67 1.79 2.15 1.47
CA GLN A 67 0.47 1.91 2.02
C GLN A 67 -0.25 3.23 2.31
N ALA A 68 -1.43 3.40 1.74
CA ALA A 68 -2.37 4.40 2.23
C ALA A 68 -2.97 3.91 3.54
N LEU A 69 -2.62 4.55 4.65
CA LEU A 69 -3.15 4.21 5.97
C LEU A 69 -4.69 4.25 6.02
N TYR A 70 -5.34 5.13 5.24
CA TYR A 70 -6.78 5.36 5.34
C TYR A 70 -7.55 5.39 4.01
N ASP A 71 -6.89 5.28 2.86
CA ASP A 71 -7.51 5.45 1.55
C ASP A 71 -7.38 4.22 0.66
N ARG A 72 -8.51 3.52 0.55
CA ARG A 72 -8.62 2.27 -0.20
C ARG A 72 -9.31 2.46 -1.54
N SER A 73 -9.55 3.71 -1.93
CA SER A 73 -10.26 4.01 -3.17
C SER A 73 -9.40 3.63 -4.37
N ASP A 74 -10.05 3.14 -5.41
CA ASP A 74 -9.43 2.93 -6.72
C ASP A 74 -8.66 4.20 -7.20
N GLY A 75 -9.18 5.38 -6.84
CA GLY A 75 -8.53 6.66 -7.14
C GLY A 75 -7.12 6.79 -6.62
N PHE A 76 -6.78 6.21 -5.49
CA PHE A 76 -5.40 6.25 -5.00
C PHE A 76 -4.51 5.29 -5.80
N TYR A 77 -4.93 4.03 -5.93
CA TYR A 77 -4.12 2.98 -6.55
C TYR A 77 -3.93 3.13 -8.05
N ARG A 78 -4.95 3.55 -8.82
CA ARG A 78 -4.82 3.70 -10.28
C ARG A 78 -3.82 4.76 -10.72
N ARG A 79 -3.38 5.63 -9.81
CA ARG A 79 -2.40 6.70 -10.05
C ARG A 79 -0.96 6.26 -9.76
N GLN A 80 -0.77 5.01 -9.31
CA GLN A 80 0.53 4.45 -9.01
C GLN A 80 1.01 3.51 -10.11
N LEU A 81 2.30 3.60 -10.43
CA LEU A 81 3.02 2.60 -11.21
C LEU A 81 3.96 1.87 -10.25
N VAL A 82 3.53 0.72 -9.73
CA VAL A 82 4.29 -0.04 -8.73
C VAL A 82 5.32 -0.92 -9.43
N LEU A 83 6.59 -0.57 -9.27
CA LEU A 83 7.72 -1.33 -9.78
C LEU A 83 8.41 -2.07 -8.63
N THR A 84 8.59 -3.37 -8.81
CA THR A 84 9.36 -4.21 -7.88
C THR A 84 10.68 -4.59 -8.54
N THR A 85 11.77 -4.54 -7.78
CA THR A 85 13.05 -5.08 -8.22
C THR A 85 12.96 -6.61 -8.32
N LYS A 86 13.86 -7.23 -9.10
CA LYS A 86 14.00 -8.69 -9.06
C LYS A 86 14.70 -9.08 -7.77
N GLU A 87 14.44 -10.29 -7.28
CA GLU A 87 15.21 -10.87 -6.19
C GLU A 87 16.70 -10.84 -6.51
N LYS A 88 17.51 -10.60 -5.48
CA LYS A 88 18.96 -10.56 -5.61
C LYS A 88 19.47 -12.00 -5.84
N PRO A 89 20.20 -12.28 -6.93
CA PRO A 89 20.85 -13.58 -7.12
C PRO A 89 21.83 -13.86 -5.97
N THR A 90 21.96 -15.12 -5.57
CA THR A 90 22.81 -15.54 -4.44
C THR A 90 24.30 -15.33 -4.68
N ASP A 91 24.72 -15.39 -5.94
CA ASP A 91 26.09 -15.23 -6.43
C ASP A 91 26.43 -13.78 -6.84
N ARG A 92 25.49 -12.84 -6.68
CA ARG A 92 25.72 -11.45 -7.08
C ARG A 92 26.79 -10.79 -6.19
N VAL A 93 27.87 -10.36 -6.84
CA VAL A 93 28.86 -9.44 -6.27
C VAL A 93 28.40 -8.01 -6.49
N ASP A 94 28.24 -7.24 -5.41
CA ASP A 94 27.89 -5.83 -5.50
C ASP A 94 29.12 -4.98 -5.82
N ASP A 95 29.01 -4.15 -6.85
CA ASP A 95 30.06 -3.19 -7.21
C ASP A 95 29.93 -1.92 -6.35
N PRO A 96 30.89 -1.62 -5.46
CA PRO A 96 30.84 -0.43 -4.62
C PRO A 96 30.96 0.88 -5.40
N TYR A 97 31.41 0.83 -6.67
CA TYR A 97 31.58 1.99 -7.54
C TYR A 97 30.49 2.11 -8.62
N LEU A 98 29.38 1.36 -8.50
CA LEU A 98 28.29 1.39 -9.47
C LEU A 98 27.75 2.81 -9.72
N ALA A 99 27.61 3.62 -8.67
CA ALA A 99 27.11 4.99 -8.80
C ALA A 99 28.01 5.87 -9.68
N GLU A 100 29.34 5.75 -9.53
CA GLU A 100 30.30 6.49 -10.36
C GLU A 100 30.28 6.01 -11.81
N LYS A 101 30.14 4.70 -12.03
CA LYS A 101 29.96 4.15 -13.38
C LYS A 101 28.70 4.69 -14.05
N MET A 102 27.57 4.69 -13.36
CA MET A 102 26.31 5.25 -13.88
C MET A 102 26.42 6.75 -14.17
N LYS A 103 27.17 7.50 -13.35
CA LYS A 103 27.42 8.92 -13.56
C LYS A 103 28.22 9.18 -14.84
N ASN A 104 29.22 8.34 -15.14
CA ASN A 104 29.97 8.43 -16.39
C ASN A 104 29.11 8.14 -17.63
N GLU A 105 28.00 7.42 -17.46
CA GLU A 105 27.02 7.11 -18.52
C GLU A 105 25.83 8.09 -18.55
N ALA A 106 25.85 9.18 -17.77
CA ALA A 106 24.70 10.06 -17.58
C ALA A 106 24.14 10.62 -18.91
N GLU A 107 25.00 10.96 -19.87
CA GLU A 107 24.59 11.44 -21.19
C GLU A 107 23.78 10.37 -21.95
N SER A 108 24.22 9.11 -21.89
CA SER A 108 23.53 8.00 -22.55
C SER A 108 22.20 7.67 -21.85
N ILE A 109 22.18 7.69 -20.51
CA ILE A 109 20.96 7.53 -19.73
C ILE A 109 19.95 8.63 -20.08
N PHE A 110 20.42 9.87 -20.26
CA PHE A 110 19.57 10.99 -20.66
C PHE A 110 18.99 10.79 -22.06
N LEU A 111 19.80 10.41 -23.05
CA LEU A 111 19.33 10.16 -24.41
C LEU A 111 18.27 9.04 -24.44
N TRP A 112 18.49 7.97 -23.68
CA TRP A 112 17.51 6.88 -23.53
C TRP A 112 16.21 7.36 -22.87
N ALA A 113 16.30 8.18 -21.82
CA ALA A 113 15.13 8.77 -21.18
C ALA A 113 14.38 9.73 -22.12
N PHE A 114 15.10 10.48 -22.97
CA PHE A 114 14.53 11.39 -23.96
C PHE A 114 13.77 10.64 -25.05
N GLU A 115 14.32 9.54 -25.57
CA GLU A 115 13.61 8.65 -26.48
C GLU A 115 12.32 8.10 -25.82
N GLY A 116 12.42 7.71 -24.55
CA GLY A 116 11.28 7.30 -23.73
C GLY A 116 10.20 8.39 -23.61
N LEU A 117 10.61 9.65 -23.44
CA LEU A 117 9.70 10.81 -23.42
C LEU A 117 9.04 11.02 -24.77
N GLN A 118 9.78 10.96 -25.88
CA GLN A 118 9.22 11.08 -27.23
C GLN A 118 8.18 9.99 -27.51
N ARG A 119 8.41 8.75 -27.05
CA ARG A 119 7.41 7.69 -27.09
C ARG A 119 6.18 8.03 -26.25
N LEU A 120 6.37 8.51 -25.02
CA LEU A 120 5.30 8.84 -24.10
C LEU A 120 4.42 10.00 -24.63
N VAL A 121 5.02 11.02 -25.24
CA VAL A 121 4.30 12.13 -25.90
C VAL A 121 3.43 11.60 -27.04
N ARG A 122 3.96 10.71 -27.88
CA ARG A 122 3.18 10.04 -28.95
C ARG A 122 2.01 9.21 -28.42
N GLN A 123 2.09 8.76 -27.17
CA GLN A 123 1.04 7.99 -26.48
C GLN A 123 0.13 8.88 -25.62
N ASP A 124 0.06 10.20 -25.87
CA ASP A 124 -0.80 11.12 -25.10
C ASP A 124 -0.50 11.07 -23.59
N PHE A 125 0.79 10.99 -23.26
CA PHE A 125 1.30 10.88 -21.89
C PHE A 125 0.79 9.66 -21.09
N LYS A 126 0.26 8.64 -21.77
CA LYS A 126 -0.18 7.39 -21.15
C LYS A 126 0.96 6.38 -21.06
N PHE A 127 1.33 6.03 -19.84
CA PHE A 127 2.34 5.00 -19.60
C PHE A 127 1.85 3.63 -20.07
N THR A 128 2.78 2.84 -20.61
CA THR A 128 2.51 1.44 -20.93
C THR A 128 2.61 0.61 -19.65
N GLU A 129 1.51 -0.04 -19.26
CA GLU A 129 1.47 -0.91 -18.09
C GLU A 129 1.69 -2.38 -18.49
N SER A 130 2.79 -2.97 -18.02
CA SER A 130 3.02 -4.41 -18.18
C SER A 130 2.10 -5.23 -17.26
N PRO A 131 1.86 -6.54 -17.56
CA PRO A 131 1.11 -7.42 -16.66
C PRO A 131 1.68 -7.44 -15.23
N ARG A 132 3.01 -7.35 -15.09
CA ARG A 132 3.69 -7.30 -13.79
C ARG A 132 3.33 -6.04 -13.00
N ILE A 133 3.26 -4.86 -13.64
CA ILE A 133 2.85 -3.62 -12.96
C ILE A 133 1.41 -3.73 -12.45
N LYS A 134 0.52 -4.31 -13.27
CA LYS A 134 -0.88 -4.53 -12.88
C LYS A 134 -0.98 -5.48 -11.68
N ALA A 135 -0.26 -6.60 -11.72
CA ALA A 135 -0.20 -7.56 -10.62
C ALA A 135 0.37 -6.95 -9.34
N ASN A 136 1.47 -6.19 -9.44
CA ASN A 136 2.05 -5.46 -8.31
C ASN A 136 1.02 -4.51 -7.68
N ARG A 137 0.31 -3.71 -8.48
CA ARG A 137 -0.73 -2.79 -7.97
C ARG A 137 -1.86 -3.53 -7.25
N GLU A 138 -2.31 -4.67 -7.78
CA GLU A 138 -3.31 -5.49 -7.10
C GLU A 138 -2.77 -6.11 -5.80
N ASN A 139 -1.49 -6.51 -5.75
CA ASN A 139 -0.86 -6.96 -4.51
C ASN A 139 -0.87 -5.86 -3.45
N VAL A 140 -0.39 -4.65 -3.78
CA VAL A 140 -0.39 -3.52 -2.84
C VAL A 140 -1.81 -3.18 -2.35
N LYS A 141 -2.82 -3.36 -3.20
CA LYS A 141 -4.23 -3.18 -2.83
C LYS A 141 -4.74 -4.29 -1.90
N ARG A 142 -4.29 -5.53 -2.11
CA ARG A 142 -4.63 -6.71 -1.29
C ARG A 142 -3.90 -6.74 0.04
N ASP A 143 -2.65 -6.29 0.11
CA ASP A 143 -1.85 -6.29 1.35
C ASP A 143 -2.37 -5.23 2.34
N ASN A 144 -3.07 -4.19 1.85
CA ASN A 144 -3.88 -3.31 2.69
C ASN A 144 -5.20 -3.97 3.18
N ASN A 145 -5.47 -5.21 2.76
CA ASN A 145 -6.60 -6.03 3.16
C ASN A 145 -6.13 -7.30 3.88
N ASN A 146 -5.62 -7.11 5.09
CA ASN A 146 -5.25 -8.18 6.04
C ASN A 146 -6.40 -9.14 6.42
N VAL A 147 -7.60 -8.98 5.85
CA VAL A 147 -8.69 -9.96 5.95
C VAL A 147 -8.31 -11.30 5.34
N LEU A 148 -7.51 -11.31 4.26
CA LEU A 148 -7.05 -12.58 3.67
C LEU A 148 -6.08 -13.33 4.59
N GLU A 149 -5.08 -12.64 5.13
CA GLU A 149 -4.16 -13.21 6.12
C GLU A 149 -4.89 -13.68 7.38
N PHE A 150 -5.88 -12.92 7.84
CA PHE A 150 -6.76 -13.36 8.93
C PHE A 150 -7.48 -14.67 8.60
N LEU A 151 -8.08 -14.79 7.41
CA LEU A 151 -8.80 -16.01 6.99
C LEU A 151 -7.89 -17.22 6.78
N GLU A 152 -6.61 -17.00 6.54
CA GLU A 152 -5.58 -18.04 6.37
C GLU A 152 -4.83 -18.34 7.70
N SER A 153 -5.15 -17.63 8.78
CA SER A 153 -4.54 -17.80 10.10
C SER A 153 -5.04 -19.06 10.81
N GLU A 154 -4.22 -20.13 10.82
CA GLU A 154 -4.57 -21.42 11.43
C GLU A 154 -4.91 -21.36 12.93
N GLY A 155 -4.42 -20.34 13.65
CA GLY A 155 -4.69 -20.12 15.07
C GLY A 155 -6.02 -19.42 15.37
N TYR A 156 -6.61 -18.77 14.37
CA TYR A 156 -7.80 -17.93 14.53
C TYR A 156 -8.99 -18.41 13.73
N ILE A 157 -8.74 -18.95 12.53
CA ILE A 157 -9.74 -19.34 11.56
C ILE A 157 -9.54 -20.79 11.18
N ARG A 158 -10.60 -21.58 11.30
CA ARG A 158 -10.69 -22.91 10.72
C ARG A 158 -12.05 -23.09 10.08
N PHE A 159 -12.05 -23.40 8.79
CA PHE A 159 -13.26 -23.71 8.04
C PHE A 159 -13.72 -25.14 8.35
N GLN A 160 -15.01 -25.30 8.66
CA GLN A 160 -15.68 -26.58 8.83
C GLN A 160 -17.01 -26.53 8.07
N PRO A 161 -17.62 -27.67 7.68
CA PRO A 161 -18.86 -27.61 6.90
C PRO A 161 -20.11 -27.16 7.71
N GLU A 162 -20.14 -27.37 9.02
CA GLU A 162 -21.34 -27.17 9.86
C GLU A 162 -21.24 -26.03 10.90
N ALA A 163 -20.08 -25.42 11.08
CA ALA A 163 -19.94 -24.31 12.03
C ALA A 163 -20.55 -23.01 11.47
N SER A 164 -20.81 -22.02 12.32
CA SER A 164 -21.27 -20.70 11.88
C SER A 164 -20.88 -19.64 12.89
N ALA A 165 -20.57 -18.44 12.40
CA ALA A 165 -20.28 -17.26 13.16
C ALA A 165 -21.09 -16.09 12.59
N SER A 166 -21.59 -15.24 13.48
CA SER A 166 -22.19 -13.97 13.10
C SER A 166 -21.14 -13.01 12.56
N SER A 167 -21.58 -12.03 11.76
CA SER A 167 -20.70 -10.95 11.29
C SER A 167 -20.05 -10.17 12.45
N LYS A 168 -20.70 -10.13 13.61
CA LYS A 168 -20.19 -9.48 14.82
C LYS A 168 -19.03 -10.28 15.42
N GLU A 169 -19.24 -11.56 15.73
CA GLU A 169 -18.21 -12.44 16.30
C GLU A 169 -16.99 -12.49 15.40
N LEU A 170 -17.21 -12.64 14.10
CA LEU A 170 -16.12 -12.68 13.14
C LEU A 170 -15.29 -11.39 13.11
N TYR A 171 -15.96 -10.24 13.16
CA TYR A 171 -15.28 -8.95 13.18
C TYR A 171 -14.52 -8.71 14.49
N GLU A 172 -15.05 -9.18 15.62
CA GLU A 172 -14.38 -9.12 16.92
C GLU A 172 -13.10 -9.96 16.92
N SER A 173 -13.16 -11.18 16.41
CA SER A 173 -11.99 -12.06 16.28
C SER A 173 -10.96 -11.52 15.29
N TYR A 174 -11.41 -10.91 14.19
CA TYR A 174 -10.54 -10.21 13.26
C TYR A 174 -9.81 -9.03 13.92
N ARG A 175 -10.50 -8.24 14.76
CA ARG A 175 -9.84 -7.14 15.48
C ARG A 175 -8.78 -7.64 16.46
N LEU A 176 -9.09 -8.71 17.19
CA LEU A 176 -8.16 -9.31 18.14
C LEU A 176 -6.91 -9.84 17.42
N TRP A 177 -7.10 -10.55 16.30
CA TRP A 177 -6.00 -11.00 15.46
C TRP A 177 -5.13 -9.84 14.97
N CYS A 178 -5.75 -8.74 14.53
CA CYS A 178 -5.01 -7.55 14.11
C CYS A 178 -4.17 -6.98 15.26
N GLU A 179 -4.73 -6.90 16.48
CA GLU A 179 -4.03 -6.40 17.66
C GLU A 179 -2.82 -7.28 18.00
N GLU A 180 -2.97 -8.60 18.01
CA GLU A 180 -1.88 -9.54 18.29
C GLU A 180 -0.79 -9.53 17.22
N ASN A 181 -1.14 -9.27 15.95
CA ASN A 181 -0.20 -9.24 14.83
C ASN A 181 0.32 -7.82 14.52
N SER A 182 0.07 -6.84 15.38
CA SER A 182 0.47 -5.43 15.18
C SER A 182 -0.03 -4.83 13.85
N MET A 183 -1.21 -5.26 13.40
CA MET A 183 -1.87 -4.78 12.21
C MET A 183 -3.02 -3.81 12.54
N THR A 184 -3.35 -2.94 11.59
CA THR A 184 -4.51 -2.04 11.75
C THR A 184 -5.78 -2.73 11.26
N ALA A 185 -6.77 -2.87 12.15
CA ALA A 185 -8.07 -3.46 11.81
C ALA A 185 -8.89 -2.56 10.88
N LEU A 186 -9.55 -3.17 9.88
CA LEU A 186 -10.53 -2.53 9.01
C LEU A 186 -11.71 -2.02 9.84
N LYS A 187 -12.38 -0.97 9.36
CA LYS A 187 -13.72 -0.62 9.86
C LYS A 187 -14.71 -1.72 9.47
N ASN A 188 -15.71 -1.96 10.31
CA ASN A 188 -16.71 -3.03 10.14
C ASN A 188 -17.34 -3.10 8.73
N ARG A 189 -17.70 -1.94 8.15
CA ARG A 189 -18.23 -1.89 6.77
C ARG A 189 -17.22 -2.39 5.74
N SER A 190 -15.97 -1.93 5.81
CA SER A 190 -14.91 -2.36 4.88
C SER A 190 -14.51 -3.81 5.09
N PHE A 191 -14.57 -4.30 6.33
CA PHE A 191 -14.43 -5.72 6.64
C PHE A 191 -15.53 -6.55 5.97
N SER A 192 -16.79 -6.10 6.10
CA SER A 192 -17.94 -6.76 5.46
C SER A 192 -17.81 -6.80 3.94
N ASP A 193 -17.40 -5.68 3.32
CA ASP A 193 -17.14 -5.61 1.87
C ASP A 193 -16.02 -6.58 1.46
N ALA A 194 -14.95 -6.67 2.25
CA ALA A 194 -13.86 -7.62 2.03
C ALA A 194 -14.32 -9.09 2.14
N MET A 195 -15.14 -9.42 3.15
CA MET A 195 -15.73 -10.75 3.32
C MET A 195 -16.64 -11.14 2.15
N ILE A 196 -17.42 -10.19 1.62
CA ILE A 196 -18.24 -10.42 0.41
C ILE A 196 -17.34 -10.69 -0.81
N ALA A 197 -16.24 -9.96 -0.96
CA ALA A 197 -15.33 -10.14 -2.10
C ALA A 197 -14.64 -11.51 -2.11
N VAL A 198 -14.39 -12.10 -0.93
CA VAL A 198 -13.75 -13.41 -0.78
C VAL A 198 -14.76 -14.55 -0.62
N GLN A 199 -16.05 -14.24 -0.59
CA GLN A 199 -17.14 -15.18 -0.36
C GLN A 199 -17.04 -16.42 -1.26
N THR A 200 -16.84 -16.22 -2.57
CA THR A 200 -16.74 -17.31 -3.55
C THR A 200 -15.45 -18.14 -3.37
N LYS A 201 -14.34 -17.52 -2.95
CA LYS A 201 -13.05 -18.22 -2.75
C LYS A 201 -13.15 -19.24 -1.60
N TYR A 202 -13.82 -18.88 -0.51
CA TYR A 202 -13.96 -19.72 0.68
C TYR A 202 -15.33 -20.39 0.81
N ASN A 203 -16.15 -20.35 -0.26
CA ASN A 203 -17.50 -20.92 -0.29
C ASN A 203 -18.39 -20.47 0.90
N LEU A 204 -18.30 -19.20 1.27
CA LEU A 204 -19.07 -18.64 2.38
C LEU A 204 -20.51 -18.37 1.90
N VAL A 205 -21.51 -18.67 2.73
CA VAL A 205 -22.92 -18.40 2.38
C VAL A 205 -23.36 -17.12 3.09
N ARG A 206 -24.16 -16.28 2.40
CA ARG A 206 -24.55 -14.91 2.78
C ARG A 206 -25.30 -14.75 4.11
N MET A 207 -25.41 -15.82 4.90
CA MET A 207 -26.10 -15.86 6.19
C MET A 207 -25.37 -16.68 7.27
N TYR A 208 -24.26 -17.35 6.96
CA TYR A 208 -23.46 -18.13 7.91
C TYR A 208 -22.00 -18.13 7.43
N ILE A 209 -21.12 -17.41 8.13
CA ILE A 209 -19.68 -17.56 7.90
C ILE A 209 -19.19 -18.63 8.85
N VAL A 210 -18.75 -19.76 8.32
CA VAL A 210 -18.34 -20.89 9.14
C VAL A 210 -16.92 -20.71 9.68
N ILE A 211 -16.79 -20.20 10.91
CA ILE A 211 -15.49 -19.93 11.52
C ILE A 211 -15.48 -20.34 12.99
N GLN A 212 -14.56 -21.25 13.36
CA GLN A 212 -14.20 -21.52 14.76
C GLN A 212 -13.24 -20.43 15.26
N CYS A 213 -13.65 -19.67 16.27
CA CYS A 213 -12.75 -18.82 17.05
C CYS A 213 -12.51 -19.45 18.42
N LYS A 214 -11.24 -19.67 18.76
CA LYS A 214 -10.86 -20.06 20.11
C LYS A 214 -10.37 -18.79 20.83
N LEU A 215 -11.24 -18.15 21.60
CA LEU A 215 -10.80 -17.46 22.83
C LEU A 215 -11.94 -17.23 23.83
N HIS A 216 -12.44 -18.33 24.41
CA HIS A 216 -12.62 -18.44 25.87
C HIS A 216 -12.92 -19.89 26.24
N ILE A 217 -11.91 -20.58 26.74
CA ILE A 217 -12.06 -21.82 27.51
C ILE A 217 -12.57 -21.38 28.89
N ILE A 218 -13.88 -21.38 29.09
CA ILE A 218 -14.45 -21.53 30.44
C ILE A 218 -14.75 -23.01 30.59
N TYR A 219 -13.76 -23.79 31.03
CA TYR A 219 -14.01 -25.11 31.58
C TYR A 219 -14.17 -24.95 33.09
N PHE A 220 -15.38 -25.19 33.59
CA PHE A 220 -15.56 -25.63 34.96
C PHE A 220 -16.03 -27.08 34.96
N SER A 221 -15.43 -27.83 35.88
CA SER A 221 -15.80 -29.15 36.40
C SER A 221 -15.28 -30.41 35.69
N GLY A 222 -14.38 -31.11 36.38
CA GLY A 222 -14.46 -32.56 36.51
C GLY A 222 -13.24 -33.35 36.05
N TRP A 223 -12.51 -33.92 37.02
CA TRP A 223 -11.56 -35.03 36.91
C TRP A 223 -10.15 -34.74 36.41
N LEU A 224 -9.34 -34.18 37.32
CA LEU A 224 -7.99 -34.66 37.55
C LEU A 224 -7.75 -34.71 39.07
N SER A 225 -8.21 -35.80 39.69
CA SER A 225 -7.64 -36.27 40.95
C SER A 225 -6.76 -37.47 40.65
N GLU A 226 -5.50 -37.30 41.04
CA GLU A 226 -4.51 -38.31 41.40
C GLU A 226 -3.69 -38.97 40.29
N VAL A 227 -2.49 -38.39 40.18
CA VAL A 227 -1.22 -39.06 39.94
C VAL A 227 -0.95 -40.03 41.10
N ALA A 228 -0.88 -41.33 40.80
CA ALA A 228 0.09 -42.32 41.31
C ALA A 228 -0.05 -43.64 40.54
#